data_AF-A0A8X7NJC4-F1
#
_entry.id   AF-A0A8X7NJC4-F1
#
_cell.length_a   1.000
_cell.length_b   1.000
_cell.length_c   1.000
_cell.angle_alpha   90.00
_cell.angle_beta   90.00
_cell.angle_gamma   90.00
#
_symmetry.space_group_name_H-M   'P 1'
#
loop_
_entity.id
_entity.type
_entity.pdbx_description
1 polymer ?
#
loop_
_entity_poly.entity_id
_entity_poly.type
_entity_poly.pdbx_seq_one_letter_code
_entity_poly.pdbx_strand_id
1 'polypeptide(L)'
;MSSSLSTHPAVQDPIPLFFFTYNCNQQDIIPEVFKSKLLQILPDQLSSLYVFGFQEFCTVLEGLFPFSANPKLIQLNQLLQSALHEKYQQPTGFSTISSTFVGAIGMIIITPFAAKFKNIRSATTSCGYAYSSLKGGVGARISYFPEGAFDSTNFVELSFATVHLNAFEGEYYYLQRNKNLYNIMRSLNFGDGYGLIKPKNHVFILGDMNYRTTQDYSTTSAESQELLSLIDGSILDASYFKKVETLVDKYDELKMSMRNGDVLQNFSEGRITFPPTYKFHVNTAIYNTKRSPSWCDRIVYLSSYEEVGKDNLGQQLLKLPHGGKSDNEERVGNYLPVVKEYNSLESLLMSDHRPVYLEMTVPFNPPKSVISSLSGCLQILPAGLRSDISFDGFSSLEALERSSNVVSGPTTIYLKPTTLDGITQTLIRPLSNSIIGYGLWLGSTRQGRIFSVVVVISFWVIFRFF
;
A
#
# COMPACT_ATOMS: atom_id res chain seq x y z
N MET A 1 -50.64 -6.97 -20.20
CA MET A 1 -49.57 -7.67 -19.46
C MET A 1 -48.24 -7.19 -20.02
N SER A 2 -47.65 -6.16 -19.41
CA SER A 2 -46.33 -5.66 -19.76
C SER A 2 -45.29 -6.47 -18.99
N SER A 3 -44.51 -7.30 -19.68
CA SER A 3 -43.34 -7.95 -19.10
C SER A 3 -42.27 -6.90 -18.86
N SER A 4 -41.96 -6.64 -17.59
CA SER A 4 -40.79 -5.88 -17.17
C SER A 4 -39.54 -6.65 -17.57
N LEU A 5 -38.87 -6.22 -18.65
CA LEU A 5 -37.48 -6.60 -18.89
C LEU A 5 -36.66 -6.03 -17.73
N SER A 6 -36.11 -6.90 -16.89
CA SER A 6 -35.05 -6.54 -15.95
C SER A 6 -33.82 -6.15 -16.77
N THR A 7 -33.60 -4.85 -16.94
CA THR A 7 -32.39 -4.31 -17.54
C THR A 7 -31.24 -4.50 -16.55
N HIS A 8 -30.57 -5.66 -16.61
CA HIS A 8 -29.24 -5.77 -16.01
C HIS A 8 -28.32 -4.77 -16.73
N PRO A 9 -27.58 -3.91 -16.01
CA PRO A 9 -26.61 -3.03 -16.64
C PRO A 9 -25.62 -3.89 -17.44
N ALA A 10 -25.25 -3.45 -18.64
CA ALA A 10 -24.26 -4.12 -19.47
C ALA A 10 -22.99 -4.32 -18.63
N VAL A 11 -22.51 -5.57 -18.57
CA VAL A 11 -21.33 -5.95 -17.80
C VAL A 11 -20.12 -5.29 -18.47
N GLN A 12 -19.44 -4.40 -17.75
CA GLN A 12 -18.25 -3.71 -18.24
C GLN A 12 -17.01 -4.54 -17.92
N ASP A 13 -16.03 -4.50 -18.84
CA ASP A 13 -14.81 -5.27 -18.72
C ASP A 13 -14.05 -4.93 -17.41
N PRO A 14 -13.44 -5.93 -16.76
CA PRO A 14 -12.59 -5.70 -15.60
C PRO A 14 -11.38 -4.84 -15.95
N ILE A 15 -10.90 -4.08 -14.97
CA ILE A 15 -9.77 -3.17 -15.09
C ILE A 15 -8.50 -3.93 -14.67
N PRO A 16 -7.57 -4.26 -15.61
CA PRO A 16 -6.30 -4.87 -15.26
C PRO A 16 -5.34 -3.86 -14.63
N LEU A 17 -4.71 -4.24 -13.52
CA LEU A 17 -3.83 -3.40 -12.72
C LEU A 17 -2.56 -4.18 -12.37
N PHE A 18 -1.42 -3.49 -12.43
CA PHE A 18 -0.14 -3.99 -11.95
C PHE A 18 0.39 -3.10 -10.84
N PHE A 19 0.79 -3.71 -9.74
CA PHE A 19 1.38 -3.03 -8.59
C PHE A 19 2.78 -3.56 -8.32
N PHE A 20 3.65 -2.68 -7.86
CA PHE A 20 5.02 -3.01 -7.45
C PHE A 20 5.39 -2.14 -6.26
N THR A 21 5.91 -2.73 -5.18
CA THR A 21 6.47 -2.00 -4.04
C THR A 21 7.89 -2.43 -3.76
N TYR A 22 8.77 -1.47 -3.46
CA TYR A 22 10.16 -1.75 -3.15
C TYR A 22 10.75 -0.75 -2.16
N ASN A 23 11.20 -1.26 -1.00
CA ASN A 23 12.09 -0.52 -0.12
C ASN A 23 13.55 -0.64 -0.65
N CYS A 24 14.10 0.48 -1.11
CA CYS A 24 15.43 0.54 -1.72
C CYS A 24 16.57 0.60 -0.69
N ASN A 25 16.27 0.70 0.62
CA ASN A 25 17.27 0.77 1.70
C ASN A 25 18.36 1.83 1.45
N GLN A 26 17.95 2.98 0.90
CA GLN A 26 18.82 4.11 0.60
C GLN A 26 19.96 3.78 -0.39
N GLN A 27 19.85 2.65 -1.09
CA GLN A 27 20.83 2.23 -2.09
C GLN A 27 20.52 2.88 -3.43
N ASP A 28 21.58 3.23 -4.17
CA ASP A 28 21.42 3.69 -5.54
C ASP A 28 20.95 2.54 -6.44
N ILE A 29 19.99 2.84 -7.31
CA ILE A 29 19.47 1.88 -8.27
C ILE A 29 20.37 1.85 -9.50
N ILE A 30 21.08 0.74 -9.69
CA ILE A 30 21.78 0.36 -10.92
C ILE A 30 20.75 0.10 -12.03
N PRO A 31 20.64 0.97 -13.05
CA PRO A 31 19.52 0.94 -14.00
C PRO A 31 19.39 -0.37 -14.78
N GLU A 32 20.50 -0.89 -15.32
CA GLU A 32 20.48 -2.11 -16.15
C GLU A 32 20.05 -3.36 -15.36
N VAL A 33 20.53 -3.48 -14.12
CA VAL A 33 20.16 -4.60 -13.24
C VAL A 33 18.68 -4.49 -12.88
N PHE A 34 18.24 -3.31 -12.42
CA PHE A 34 16.85 -3.11 -12.04
C PHE A 34 15.89 -3.35 -13.21
N LYS A 35 16.17 -2.77 -14.38
CA LYS A 35 15.35 -2.94 -15.59
C LYS A 35 15.27 -4.40 -16.02
N SER A 36 16.42 -5.09 -16.14
CA SER A 36 16.44 -6.50 -16.57
C SER A 36 15.68 -7.43 -15.63
N LYS A 37 15.64 -7.14 -14.33
CA LYS A 37 14.83 -7.89 -13.36
C LYS A 37 13.36 -7.50 -13.41
N LEU A 38 13.05 -6.22 -13.54
CA LEU A 38 11.66 -5.74 -13.66
C LEU A 38 10.96 -6.35 -14.88
N LEU A 39 11.63 -6.46 -16.02
CA LEU A 39 11.07 -7.05 -17.24
C LEU A 39 10.56 -8.50 -17.04
N GLN A 40 11.11 -9.24 -16.08
CA GLN A 40 10.75 -10.64 -15.81
C GLN A 40 9.39 -10.78 -15.12
N ILE A 41 8.94 -9.74 -14.41
CA ILE A 41 7.70 -9.76 -13.63
C ILE A 41 6.60 -8.89 -14.23
N LEU A 42 6.90 -8.15 -15.31
CA LEU A 42 5.88 -7.40 -16.01
C LEU A 42 4.89 -8.36 -16.69
N PRO A 43 3.58 -8.13 -16.54
CA PRO A 43 2.54 -8.96 -17.14
C PRO A 43 2.75 -9.18 -18.64
N ASP A 44 2.21 -10.26 -19.17
CA ASP A 44 2.24 -10.48 -20.61
C ASP A 44 1.20 -9.64 -21.34
N GLN A 45 0.08 -9.34 -20.68
CA GLN A 45 -0.97 -8.46 -21.19
C GLN A 45 -0.86 -7.05 -20.59
N LEU A 46 -1.24 -6.03 -21.36
CA LEU A 46 -1.21 -4.65 -20.88
C LEU A 46 -2.16 -4.44 -19.70
N SER A 47 -1.63 -3.87 -18.62
CA SER A 47 -2.44 -3.31 -17.56
C SER A 47 -2.95 -1.90 -17.91
N SER A 48 -4.12 -1.55 -17.40
CA SER A 48 -4.68 -0.20 -17.50
C SER A 48 -3.82 0.81 -16.74
N LEU A 49 -3.29 0.40 -15.58
CA LEU A 49 -2.35 1.16 -14.76
C LEU A 49 -1.22 0.28 -14.27
N TYR A 50 -0.02 0.85 -14.24
CA TYR A 50 1.15 0.33 -13.55
C TYR A 50 1.49 1.28 -12.39
N VAL A 51 1.36 0.78 -11.15
CA VAL A 51 1.49 1.56 -9.92
C VAL A 51 2.75 1.09 -9.19
N PHE A 52 3.76 1.96 -9.13
CA PHE A 52 5.04 1.67 -8.50
C PHE A 52 5.19 2.50 -7.22
N GLY A 53 5.31 1.83 -6.08
CA GLY A 53 5.59 2.40 -4.77
C GLY A 53 7.05 2.16 -4.37
N PHE A 54 7.72 3.20 -3.88
CA PHE A 54 9.09 3.12 -3.40
C PHE A 54 9.22 3.67 -1.99
N GLN A 55 10.04 3.02 -1.18
CA GLN A 55 10.44 3.48 0.15
C GLN A 55 11.96 3.54 0.22
N GLU A 56 12.50 4.49 0.98
CA GLU A 56 13.95 4.70 1.11
C GLU A 56 14.67 4.79 -0.25
N PHE A 57 14.03 5.37 -1.28
CA PHE A 57 14.62 5.50 -2.62
C PHE A 57 15.78 6.50 -2.71
N CYS A 58 16.02 7.24 -1.63
CA CYS A 58 17.15 8.13 -1.42
C CYS A 58 17.54 8.10 0.05
N THR A 59 18.68 8.68 0.40
CA THR A 59 19.15 8.73 1.79
C THR A 59 18.18 9.53 2.67
N VAL A 60 18.22 9.29 3.98
CA VAL A 60 17.44 10.06 4.96
C VAL A 60 17.65 11.57 4.79
N LEU A 61 18.90 12.00 4.57
CA LEU A 61 19.24 13.41 4.41
C LEU A 61 18.61 13.99 3.14
N GLU A 62 18.73 13.31 2.00
CA GLU A 62 18.12 13.73 0.74
C GLU A 62 16.60 13.77 0.83
N GLY A 63 15.97 12.78 1.48
CA GLY A 63 14.52 12.72 1.66
C GLY A 63 13.95 13.92 2.43
N LEU A 64 14.72 14.52 3.34
CA LEU A 64 14.28 15.70 4.10
C LEU A 64 14.26 16.98 3.25
N PHE A 65 14.92 16.96 2.08
CA PHE A 65 15.03 18.08 1.16
C PHE A 65 14.42 17.74 -0.21
N PRO A 66 13.23 18.28 -0.54
CA PRO A 66 12.55 17.94 -1.80
C PRO A 66 13.39 18.15 -3.07
N PHE A 67 14.27 19.14 -3.08
CA PHE A 67 15.16 19.40 -4.22
C PHE A 67 16.21 18.30 -4.44
N SER A 68 16.54 17.52 -3.42
CA SER A 68 17.45 16.37 -3.48
C SER A 68 16.72 15.07 -3.83
N ALA A 69 15.55 14.84 -3.24
CA ALA A 69 14.76 13.63 -3.48
C ALA A 69 14.10 13.61 -4.87
N ASN A 70 13.57 14.73 -5.36
CA ASN A 70 12.82 14.78 -6.62
C ASN A 70 13.62 14.26 -7.84
N PRO A 71 14.89 14.66 -8.07
CA PRO A 71 15.70 14.12 -9.16
C PRO A 71 15.84 12.59 -9.13
N LYS A 72 15.96 11.98 -7.94
CA LYS A 72 16.06 10.51 -7.79
C LYS A 72 14.76 9.83 -8.24
N LEU A 73 13.61 10.38 -7.87
CA LEU A 73 12.31 9.85 -8.32
C LEU A 73 12.10 10.02 -9.83
N ILE A 74 12.56 11.14 -10.41
CA ILE A 74 12.51 11.36 -11.86
C ILE A 74 13.35 10.30 -12.60
N GLN A 75 14.54 9.98 -12.11
CA GLN A 75 15.38 8.92 -12.68
C GLN A 75 14.69 7.56 -12.63
N LEU A 76 14.04 7.22 -11.51
CA LEU A 76 13.24 6.00 -11.42
C LEU A 76 12.08 6.00 -12.41
N ASN A 77 11.37 7.11 -12.56
CA ASN A 77 10.28 7.22 -13.53
C ASN A 77 10.75 7.01 -14.98
N GLN A 78 11.92 7.55 -15.35
CA GLN A 78 12.52 7.34 -16.66
C GLN A 78 12.88 5.87 -16.89
N LEU A 79 13.43 5.21 -15.86
CA LEU A 79 13.78 3.80 -15.89
C LEU A 79 12.55 2.88 -16.03
N LEU A 80 11.46 3.20 -15.33
CA LEU A 80 10.21 2.45 -15.42
C LEU A 80 9.57 2.60 -16.80
N GLN A 81 9.54 3.81 -17.35
CA GLN A 81 9.01 4.04 -18.69
C GLN A 81 9.84 3.33 -19.76
N SER A 82 11.17 3.31 -19.64
CA SER A 82 12.02 2.58 -20.58
C SER A 82 11.81 1.07 -20.50
N ALA A 83 11.66 0.51 -19.29
CA ALA A 83 11.32 -0.91 -19.10
C ALA A 83 9.97 -1.28 -19.73
N LEU A 84 8.93 -0.46 -19.51
CA LEU A 84 7.61 -0.68 -20.09
C LEU A 84 7.62 -0.57 -21.62
N HIS A 85 8.34 0.42 -22.17
CA HIS A 85 8.50 0.55 -23.61
C HIS A 85 9.22 -0.67 -24.22
N GLU A 86 10.28 -1.16 -23.56
CA GLU A 86 11.04 -2.34 -23.99
C GLU A 86 10.18 -3.62 -23.98
N LYS A 87 9.39 -3.87 -22.92
CA LYS A 87 8.52 -5.05 -22.82
C LYS A 87 7.42 -5.05 -23.88
N TYR A 88 6.72 -3.94 -24.08
CA TYR A 88 5.44 -3.93 -24.80
C TYR A 88 5.45 -3.24 -26.16
N GLN A 89 6.50 -2.46 -26.47
CA GLN A 89 6.67 -1.77 -27.77
C GLN A 89 5.40 -1.00 -28.23
N GLN A 90 4.68 -0.41 -27.27
CA GLN A 90 3.40 0.25 -27.55
C GLN A 90 3.59 1.51 -28.42
N PRO A 91 2.89 1.63 -29.57
CA PRO A 91 3.06 2.76 -30.49
C PRO A 91 2.74 4.12 -29.86
N THR A 92 1.73 4.16 -28.99
CA THR A 92 1.32 5.38 -28.27
C THR A 92 2.25 5.73 -27.11
N GLY A 93 3.20 4.84 -26.78
CA GLY A 93 4.09 4.98 -25.63
C GLY A 93 3.37 4.80 -24.30
N PHE A 94 4.11 5.08 -23.24
CA PHE A 94 3.63 5.09 -21.86
C PHE A 94 3.73 6.49 -21.29
N SER A 95 2.69 6.91 -20.58
CA SER A 95 2.59 8.25 -19.97
C SER A 95 2.54 8.14 -18.46
N THR A 96 3.35 8.93 -17.78
CA THR A 96 3.24 9.11 -16.32
C THR A 96 2.06 10.03 -16.03
N ILE A 97 1.03 9.51 -15.35
CA ILE A 97 -0.14 10.30 -14.97
C ILE A 97 -0.03 10.85 -13.54
N SER A 98 0.73 10.19 -12.66
CA SER A 98 1.04 10.70 -11.33
C SER A 98 2.47 10.33 -10.93
N SER A 99 3.19 11.29 -10.35
CA SER A 99 4.48 11.09 -9.69
C SER A 99 4.50 11.98 -8.46
N THR A 100 4.55 11.38 -7.27
CA THR A 100 4.40 12.11 -6.00
C THR A 100 5.26 11.46 -4.94
N PHE A 101 5.89 12.26 -4.08
CA PHE A 101 6.69 11.78 -2.98
C PHE A 101 6.55 12.65 -1.73
N VAL A 102 6.90 12.08 -0.59
CA VAL A 102 7.13 12.77 0.67
C VAL A 102 8.28 12.09 1.39
N GLY A 103 9.32 12.84 1.77
CA GLY A 103 10.50 12.19 2.31
C GLY A 103 11.19 11.32 1.25
N ALA A 104 11.56 10.11 1.66
CA ALA A 104 12.04 9.04 0.79
C ALA A 104 10.93 8.02 0.45
N ILE A 105 9.65 8.43 0.48
CA ILE A 105 8.49 7.60 0.11
C ILE A 105 7.91 8.17 -1.18
N GLY A 106 7.89 7.39 -2.26
CA GLY A 106 7.49 7.84 -3.58
C GLY A 106 6.48 6.91 -4.24
N MET A 107 5.66 7.45 -5.13
CA MET A 107 4.74 6.69 -5.96
C MET A 107 4.73 7.24 -7.38
N ILE A 108 4.77 6.33 -8.35
CA ILE A 108 4.75 6.62 -9.79
C ILE A 108 3.64 5.77 -10.42
N ILE A 109 2.75 6.40 -11.17
CA ILE A 109 1.64 5.75 -11.87
C ILE A 109 1.77 6.03 -13.36
N ILE A 110 1.89 4.95 -14.15
CA ILE A 110 2.13 4.97 -15.58
C ILE A 110 1.02 4.22 -16.30
N THR A 111 0.63 4.68 -17.49
CA THR A 111 -0.38 4.03 -18.34
C THR A 111 -0.06 4.16 -19.82
N PRO A 112 -0.37 3.15 -20.65
CA PRO A 112 -0.39 3.30 -22.10
C PRO A 112 -1.70 3.94 -22.61
N PHE A 113 -2.72 4.12 -21.75
CA PHE A 113 -4.07 4.57 -22.11
C PHE A 113 -4.42 5.91 -21.46
N ALA A 114 -3.56 6.92 -21.59
CA ALA A 114 -3.73 8.22 -20.90
C ALA A 114 -5.11 8.87 -21.13
N ALA A 115 -5.71 8.70 -22.31
CA ALA A 115 -7.04 9.23 -22.64
C ALA A 115 -8.19 8.63 -21.80
N LYS A 116 -7.98 7.51 -21.10
CA LYS A 116 -8.96 6.87 -20.21
C LYS A 116 -8.93 7.43 -18.78
N PHE A 117 -8.04 8.36 -18.45
CA PHE A 117 -7.87 8.86 -17.08
C PHE A 117 -8.04 10.37 -16.98
N LYS A 118 -8.79 10.83 -15.97
CA LYS A 118 -8.96 12.26 -15.62
C LYS A 118 -9.02 12.45 -14.10
N ASN A 119 -9.10 13.70 -13.66
CA ASN A 119 -9.25 14.10 -12.26
C ASN A 119 -8.15 13.54 -11.34
N ILE A 120 -6.91 13.55 -11.84
CA ILE A 120 -5.75 13.05 -11.09
C ILE A 120 -5.46 14.00 -9.92
N ARG A 121 -5.56 13.49 -8.70
CA ARG A 121 -5.29 14.21 -7.46
C ARG A 121 -4.22 13.46 -6.69
N SER A 122 -3.25 14.18 -6.16
CA SER A 122 -2.20 13.59 -5.32
C SER A 122 -2.29 14.13 -3.89
N ALA A 123 -1.95 13.30 -2.91
CA ALA A 123 -1.92 13.66 -1.50
C ALA A 123 -0.63 13.14 -0.85
N THR A 124 -0.18 13.80 0.21
CA THR A 124 0.98 13.36 1.00
C THR A 124 0.70 13.51 2.48
N THR A 125 1.23 12.61 3.28
CA THR A 125 1.15 12.70 4.74
C THR A 125 2.39 12.12 5.40
N SER A 126 2.78 12.71 6.53
CA SER A 126 3.85 12.24 7.39
C SER A 126 3.35 11.81 8.76
N CYS A 127 4.00 10.79 9.32
CA CYS A 127 3.81 10.31 10.69
C CYS A 127 5.13 9.92 11.37
N GLY A 128 6.27 10.33 10.81
CA GLY A 128 7.58 10.12 11.43
C GLY A 128 7.76 10.89 12.73
N TYR A 129 8.90 10.70 13.39
CA TYR A 129 9.23 11.44 14.62
C TYR A 129 9.03 12.94 14.43
N ALA A 130 8.37 13.58 15.40
CA ALA A 130 7.97 14.98 15.33
C ALA A 130 7.20 15.35 14.04
N TYR A 131 6.40 14.42 13.50
CA TYR A 131 5.65 14.55 12.25
C TYR A 131 6.53 14.78 11.00
N SER A 132 7.81 14.41 11.05
CA SER A 132 8.73 14.46 9.92
C SER A 132 8.37 13.46 8.82
N SER A 133 8.86 13.70 7.60
CA SER A 133 8.63 12.83 6.43
C SER A 133 9.43 11.53 6.43
N LEU A 134 10.00 11.11 7.56
CA LEU A 134 10.76 9.85 7.66
C LEU A 134 9.87 8.61 7.57
N LYS A 135 8.61 8.74 7.97
CA LYS A 135 7.54 7.75 7.86
C LYS A 135 6.25 8.46 7.44
N GLY A 136 5.34 7.75 6.79
CA GLY A 136 4.12 8.35 6.26
C GLY A 136 3.60 7.63 5.02
N GLY A 137 3.02 8.40 4.11
CA GLY A 137 2.56 7.87 2.84
C GLY A 137 2.27 8.95 1.81
N VAL A 138 2.22 8.51 0.57
CA VAL A 138 1.73 9.28 -0.57
C VAL A 138 0.52 8.60 -1.16
N GLY A 139 -0.37 9.36 -1.78
CA GLY A 139 -1.53 8.79 -2.43
C GLY A 139 -1.89 9.51 -3.72
N ALA A 140 -2.65 8.81 -4.57
CA ALA A 140 -3.22 9.32 -5.80
C ALA A 140 -4.66 8.84 -5.92
N ARG A 141 -5.55 9.73 -6.36
CA ARG A 141 -6.94 9.43 -6.71
C ARG A 141 -7.16 9.81 -8.16
N ILE A 142 -7.71 8.88 -8.94
CA ILE A 142 -7.82 9.01 -10.39
C ILE A 142 -9.19 8.47 -10.83
N SER A 143 -9.83 9.15 -11.77
CA SER A 143 -11.06 8.65 -12.40
C SER A 143 -10.70 7.86 -13.67
N TYR A 144 -11.22 6.64 -13.79
CA TYR A 144 -11.08 5.76 -14.96
C TYR A 144 -12.36 5.75 -15.79
N PHE A 145 -12.22 5.96 -17.10
CA PHE A 145 -13.29 6.00 -18.10
C PHE A 145 -13.03 4.91 -19.16
N PRO A 146 -13.78 3.81 -19.20
CA PRO A 146 -13.50 2.66 -20.05
C PRO A 146 -13.52 3.00 -21.54
N GLU A 147 -14.43 3.89 -21.94
CA GLU A 147 -14.64 4.36 -23.31
C GLU A 147 -13.77 5.59 -23.66
N GLY A 148 -12.98 6.09 -22.72
CA GLY A 148 -12.23 7.33 -22.86
C GLY A 148 -12.91 8.52 -22.18
N ALA A 149 -12.10 9.47 -21.72
CA ALA A 149 -12.54 10.47 -20.75
C ALA A 149 -13.10 11.76 -21.38
N PHE A 150 -13.01 11.94 -22.71
CA PHE A 150 -13.42 13.17 -23.37
C PHE A 150 -14.94 13.40 -23.34
N ASP A 151 -15.74 12.36 -23.59
CA ASP A 151 -17.20 12.48 -23.71
C ASP A 151 -17.99 11.52 -22.80
N SER A 152 -17.30 10.74 -21.96
CA SER A 152 -17.96 9.77 -21.07
C SER A 152 -18.25 10.36 -19.69
N THR A 153 -19.46 10.09 -19.18
CA THR A 153 -19.85 10.35 -17.79
C THR A 153 -19.79 9.08 -16.93
N ASN A 154 -19.54 7.93 -17.55
CA ASN A 154 -19.42 6.65 -16.88
C ASN A 154 -17.97 6.44 -16.44
N PHE A 155 -17.73 6.54 -15.14
CA PHE A 155 -16.40 6.36 -14.56
C PHE A 155 -16.46 5.67 -13.21
N VAL A 156 -15.31 5.12 -12.83
CA VAL A 156 -15.05 4.67 -11.47
C VAL A 156 -13.79 5.35 -10.93
N GLU A 157 -13.76 5.65 -9.63
CA GLU A 157 -12.57 6.20 -8.99
C GLU A 157 -11.66 5.08 -8.46
N LEU A 158 -10.36 5.28 -8.63
CA LEU A 158 -9.29 4.43 -8.13
C LEU A 158 -8.41 5.27 -7.21
N SER A 159 -8.25 4.84 -5.97
CA SER A 159 -7.38 5.48 -4.97
C SER A 159 -6.25 4.55 -4.57
N PHE A 160 -5.04 5.09 -4.56
CA PHE A 160 -3.79 4.39 -4.28
C PHE A 160 -3.07 5.06 -3.12
N ALA A 161 -2.43 4.28 -2.26
CA ALA A 161 -1.52 4.78 -1.24
C ALA A 161 -0.25 3.95 -1.18
N THR A 162 0.92 4.59 -1.29
CA THR A 162 2.21 3.99 -0.93
C THR A 162 2.59 4.43 0.48
N VAL A 163 2.82 3.48 1.38
CA VAL A 163 3.10 3.75 2.81
C VAL A 163 4.47 3.25 3.25
N HIS A 164 5.01 3.88 4.29
CA HIS A 164 6.17 3.39 5.02
C HIS A 164 5.93 3.59 6.52
N LEU A 165 5.66 2.49 7.23
CA LEU A 165 5.26 2.50 8.64
C LEU A 165 6.45 2.31 9.60
N ASN A 166 6.19 2.42 10.89
CA ASN A 166 7.21 2.33 11.93
C ASN A 166 7.93 0.98 11.93
N ALA A 167 9.26 1.06 11.91
CA ALA A 167 10.15 -0.09 12.02
C ALA A 167 10.23 -0.62 13.46
N PHE A 168 10.98 -1.71 13.61
CA PHE A 168 11.26 -2.49 14.83
C PHE A 168 10.16 -3.45 15.26
N GLU A 169 10.61 -4.55 15.87
CA GLU A 169 9.82 -5.55 16.58
C GLU A 169 9.31 -4.98 17.92
N GLY A 170 8.24 -5.58 18.46
CA GLY A 170 7.70 -5.27 19.78
C GLY A 170 6.30 -4.67 19.75
N GLU A 171 5.53 -4.96 20.79
CA GLU A 171 4.12 -4.57 20.93
C GLU A 171 3.91 -3.06 20.74
N TYR A 172 4.80 -2.22 21.30
CA TYR A 172 4.75 -0.78 21.12
C TYR A 172 4.77 -0.39 19.64
N TYR A 173 5.71 -0.92 18.86
CA TYR A 173 5.86 -0.56 17.45
C TYR A 173 4.73 -1.14 16.59
N TYR A 174 4.26 -2.35 16.93
CA TYR A 174 3.07 -2.96 16.34
C TYR A 174 1.83 -2.04 16.48
N LEU A 175 1.53 -1.58 17.70
CA LEU A 175 0.41 -0.67 17.94
C LEU A 175 0.58 0.68 17.22
N GLN A 176 1.82 1.18 17.13
CA GLN A 176 2.09 2.40 16.35
C GLN A 176 1.89 2.18 14.85
N ARG A 177 2.21 1.02 14.28
CA ARG A 177 1.91 0.70 12.87
C ARG A 177 0.41 0.75 12.60
N ASN A 178 -0.40 0.12 13.46
CA ASN A 178 -1.87 0.15 13.36
C ASN A 178 -2.40 1.60 13.37
N LYS A 179 -1.96 2.38 14.37
CA LYS A 179 -2.33 3.79 14.51
C LYS A 179 -1.89 4.63 13.32
N ASN A 180 -0.66 4.46 12.86
CA ASN A 180 -0.11 5.21 11.73
C ASN A 180 -0.84 4.89 10.44
N LEU A 181 -1.22 3.64 10.20
CA LEU A 181 -1.97 3.25 9.02
C LEU A 181 -3.32 3.96 8.96
N TYR A 182 -4.09 3.96 10.04
CA TYR A 182 -5.36 4.72 10.10
C TYR A 182 -5.16 6.23 9.99
N ASN A 183 -4.12 6.78 10.64
CA ASN A 183 -3.79 8.19 10.50
C ASN A 183 -3.51 8.54 9.04
N ILE A 184 -2.69 7.76 8.33
CA ILE A 184 -2.36 7.96 6.91
C ILE A 184 -3.63 7.87 6.06
N MET A 185 -4.46 6.83 6.27
CA MET A 185 -5.71 6.67 5.54
C MET A 185 -6.65 7.87 5.73
N ARG A 186 -6.67 8.49 6.92
CA ARG A 186 -7.45 9.70 7.20
C ARG A 186 -6.82 10.97 6.59
N SER A 187 -5.52 11.13 6.76
CA SER A 187 -4.80 12.40 6.52
C SER A 187 -4.39 12.61 5.06
N LEU A 188 -4.42 11.57 4.21
CA LEU A 188 -4.28 11.70 2.77
C LEU A 188 -5.43 12.52 2.20
N ASN A 189 -5.24 13.83 2.14
CA ASN A 189 -6.25 14.79 1.71
C ASN A 189 -6.14 15.08 0.20
N PHE A 190 -7.11 14.61 -0.56
CA PHE A 190 -7.21 14.80 -2.01
C PHE A 190 -8.00 16.06 -2.42
N GLY A 191 -8.41 16.89 -1.46
CA GLY A 191 -9.18 18.12 -1.71
C GLY A 191 -10.64 17.88 -2.09
N ASP A 192 -11.23 16.72 -1.79
CA ASP A 192 -12.64 16.41 -1.99
C ASP A 192 -13.39 16.07 -0.68
N GLY A 193 -12.78 16.37 0.47
CA GLY A 193 -13.37 16.13 1.79
C GLY A 193 -13.30 14.68 2.28
N TYR A 194 -12.60 13.81 1.56
CA TYR A 194 -12.35 12.43 1.95
C TYR A 194 -10.86 12.17 2.14
N GLY A 195 -10.55 11.19 3.00
CA GLY A 195 -9.20 10.64 3.13
C GLY A 195 -8.92 9.71 1.96
N LEU A 196 -8.18 8.63 2.19
CA LEU A 196 -7.96 7.58 1.22
C LEU A 196 -9.24 6.84 0.81
N ILE A 197 -10.09 6.52 1.78
CA ILE A 197 -11.37 5.82 1.55
C ILE A 197 -12.47 6.83 1.24
N LYS A 198 -13.28 6.50 0.23
CA LYS A 198 -14.40 7.30 -0.28
C LYS A 198 -15.52 6.35 -0.77
N PRO A 199 -16.81 6.73 -0.74
CA PRO A 199 -17.85 5.93 -1.38
C PRO A 199 -17.60 5.78 -2.89
N LYS A 200 -18.00 4.63 -3.46
CA LYS A 200 -17.89 4.33 -4.91
C LYS A 200 -16.46 4.42 -5.48
N ASN A 201 -15.49 3.89 -4.74
CA ASN A 201 -14.08 4.02 -5.08
C ASN A 201 -13.33 2.72 -4.74
N HIS A 202 -12.47 2.26 -5.65
CA HIS A 202 -11.51 1.19 -5.33
C HIS A 202 -10.35 1.78 -4.53
N VAL A 203 -9.87 1.05 -3.53
CA VAL A 203 -8.77 1.50 -2.67
C VAL A 203 -7.69 0.43 -2.62
N PHE A 204 -6.45 0.85 -2.87
CA PHE A 204 -5.27 -0.01 -2.83
C PHE A 204 -4.22 0.64 -1.93
N ILE A 205 -3.58 -0.17 -1.09
CA ILE A 205 -2.46 0.27 -0.26
C ILE A 205 -1.30 -0.67 -0.50
N LEU A 206 -0.16 -0.11 -0.88
CA LEU A 206 1.09 -0.82 -1.07
C LEU A 206 2.19 -0.18 -0.24
N GLY A 207 3.27 -0.89 0.04
CA GLY A 207 4.42 -0.30 0.71
C GLY A 207 5.12 -1.22 1.69
N ASP A 208 6.15 -0.67 2.33
CA ASP A 208 6.77 -1.24 3.51
C ASP A 208 5.92 -0.94 4.75
N MET A 209 4.99 -1.86 5.04
CA MET A 209 4.13 -1.78 6.21
C MET A 209 4.84 -2.19 7.50
N ASN A 210 6.06 -2.74 7.41
CA ASN A 210 6.94 -3.06 8.55
C ASN A 210 6.34 -4.00 9.62
N TYR A 211 5.23 -4.68 9.36
CA TYR A 211 4.71 -5.73 10.25
C TYR A 211 5.68 -6.90 10.30
N ARG A 212 5.81 -7.48 11.48
CA ARG A 212 6.83 -8.49 11.79
C ARG A 212 6.20 -9.86 11.98
N THR A 213 7.06 -10.86 12.09
CA THR A 213 6.67 -12.25 12.41
C THR A 213 6.79 -12.56 13.90
N THR A 214 7.41 -11.67 14.68
CA THR A 214 7.50 -11.79 16.14
C THR A 214 7.71 -10.42 16.77
N GLN A 215 7.19 -10.28 17.99
CA GLN A 215 7.39 -9.08 18.82
C GLN A 215 8.65 -9.17 19.67
N ASP A 216 9.13 -10.38 19.99
CA ASP A 216 10.33 -10.62 20.80
C ASP A 216 11.27 -11.58 20.06
N TYR A 217 12.12 -11.01 19.21
CA TYR A 217 13.01 -11.81 18.37
C TYR A 217 14.19 -12.35 19.17
N SER A 218 14.29 -13.68 19.21
CA SER A 218 15.49 -14.39 19.65
C SER A 218 15.86 -15.46 18.62
N THR A 219 17.12 -15.49 18.18
CA THR A 219 17.61 -16.48 17.20
C THR A 219 17.45 -17.92 17.68
N THR A 220 17.35 -18.16 18.99
CA THR A 220 17.20 -19.49 19.60
C THR A 220 15.74 -19.88 19.83
N SER A 221 14.78 -18.99 19.59
CA SER A 221 13.36 -19.29 19.80
C SER A 221 12.84 -20.28 18.75
N ALA A 222 11.84 -21.07 19.11
CA ALA A 222 11.27 -22.07 18.22
C ALA A 222 10.66 -21.43 16.96
N GLU A 223 10.00 -20.28 17.12
CA GLU A 223 9.40 -19.49 16.06
C GLU A 223 10.46 -19.01 15.06
N SER A 224 11.59 -18.49 15.57
CA SER A 224 12.70 -18.05 14.75
C SER A 224 13.33 -19.22 14.00
N GLN A 225 13.48 -20.39 14.62
CA GLN A 225 14.00 -21.59 13.94
C GLN A 225 13.05 -22.07 12.83
N GLU A 226 11.74 -22.04 13.07
CA GLU A 226 10.73 -22.33 12.03
C GLU A 226 10.85 -21.35 10.84
N LEU A 227 11.00 -20.04 11.10
CA LEU A 227 11.17 -19.03 10.05
C LEU A 227 12.51 -19.15 9.31
N LEU A 228 13.61 -19.36 10.04
CA LEU A 228 14.94 -19.55 9.46
C LEU A 228 15.02 -20.84 8.64
N SER A 229 14.17 -21.83 8.90
CA SER A 229 14.08 -23.03 8.08
C SER A 229 13.46 -22.80 6.68
N LEU A 230 12.96 -21.60 6.39
CA LEU A 230 12.62 -21.18 5.02
C LEU A 230 13.87 -20.79 4.20
N ILE A 231 15.02 -20.56 4.85
CA ILE A 231 16.25 -20.11 4.19
C ILE A 231 16.88 -21.23 3.36
N ASP A 232 16.71 -22.49 3.77
CA ASP A 232 17.25 -23.67 3.08
C ASP A 232 16.37 -24.07 1.86
N GLY A 233 15.94 -23.08 1.06
CA GLY A 233 15.06 -23.22 -0.11
C GLY A 233 15.64 -24.01 -1.28
N SER A 234 16.52 -24.97 -1.02
CA SER A 234 17.10 -25.91 -1.99
C SER A 234 16.03 -26.75 -2.72
N ILE A 235 14.81 -26.85 -2.16
CA ILE A 235 13.65 -27.49 -2.79
C ILE A 235 12.43 -26.55 -2.73
N LEU A 236 12.11 -25.93 -3.87
CA LEU A 236 10.92 -25.08 -4.06
C LEU A 236 9.75 -25.89 -4.60
N ASP A 237 9.18 -26.76 -3.78
CA ASP A 237 8.04 -27.60 -4.14
C ASP A 237 6.74 -27.14 -3.46
N ALA A 238 5.64 -27.87 -3.70
CA ALA A 238 4.34 -27.57 -3.09
C ALA A 238 4.37 -27.61 -1.54
N SER A 239 5.28 -28.38 -0.93
CA SER A 239 5.43 -28.46 0.52
C SER A 239 6.06 -27.19 1.09
N TYR A 240 7.05 -26.63 0.39
CA TYR A 240 7.67 -25.35 0.74
C TYR A 240 6.64 -24.22 0.74
N PHE A 241 5.84 -24.08 -0.32
CA PHE A 241 4.83 -23.03 -0.41
C PHE A 241 3.74 -23.18 0.64
N LYS A 242 3.30 -24.41 0.93
CA LYS A 242 2.35 -24.67 2.02
C LYS A 242 2.91 -24.32 3.40
N LYS A 243 4.22 -24.54 3.61
CA LYS A 243 4.93 -24.16 4.84
C LYS A 243 4.99 -22.64 4.98
N VAL A 244 5.32 -21.91 3.90
CA VAL A 244 5.28 -20.43 3.86
C VAL A 244 3.92 -19.93 4.33
N GLU A 245 2.84 -20.42 3.74
CA GLU A 245 1.48 -20.02 4.11
C GLU A 245 1.15 -20.30 5.57
N THR A 246 1.54 -21.48 6.06
CA THR A 246 1.32 -21.87 7.46
C THR A 246 2.03 -20.91 8.41
N LEU A 247 3.25 -20.48 8.08
CA LEU A 247 4.02 -19.54 8.89
C LEU A 247 3.45 -18.12 8.82
N VAL A 248 2.97 -17.68 7.65
CA VAL A 248 2.23 -16.41 7.51
C VAL A 248 1.01 -16.44 8.43
N ASP A 249 0.17 -17.47 8.35
CA ASP A 249 -1.07 -17.54 9.13
C ASP A 249 -0.86 -17.66 10.65
N LYS A 250 0.30 -18.18 11.07
CA LYS A 250 0.69 -18.40 12.46
C LYS A 250 1.38 -17.18 13.09
N TYR A 251 2.22 -16.47 12.34
CA TYR A 251 3.15 -15.49 12.89
C TYR A 251 3.05 -14.07 12.32
N ASP A 252 2.48 -13.88 11.12
CA ASP A 252 2.46 -12.55 10.48
C ASP A 252 1.52 -11.59 11.23
N GLU A 253 2.09 -10.53 11.81
CA GLU A 253 1.34 -9.54 12.59
C GLU A 253 0.22 -8.89 11.76
N LEU A 254 0.46 -8.52 10.49
CA LEU A 254 -0.56 -7.87 9.66
C LEU A 254 -1.74 -8.81 9.41
N LYS A 255 -1.47 -10.07 9.05
CA LYS A 255 -2.49 -11.08 8.81
C LYS A 255 -3.34 -11.31 10.06
N MET A 256 -2.70 -11.38 11.23
CA MET A 256 -3.38 -11.49 12.52
C MET A 256 -4.24 -10.25 12.81
N SER A 257 -3.70 -9.04 12.65
CA SER A 257 -4.46 -7.79 12.87
C SER A 257 -5.68 -7.69 11.96
N MET A 258 -5.53 -8.04 10.68
CA MET A 258 -6.64 -8.04 9.73
C MET A 258 -7.71 -9.06 10.10
N ARG A 259 -7.30 -10.28 10.51
CA ARG A 259 -8.20 -11.36 10.95
C ARG A 259 -8.97 -10.97 12.22
N ASN A 260 -8.30 -10.30 13.15
CA ASN A 260 -8.90 -9.84 14.40
C ASN A 260 -9.78 -8.58 14.23
N GLY A 261 -9.66 -7.90 13.09
CA GLY A 261 -10.37 -6.64 12.81
C GLY A 261 -9.70 -5.40 13.42
N ASP A 262 -8.45 -5.51 13.84
CA ASP A 262 -7.67 -4.42 14.47
C ASP A 262 -7.25 -3.35 13.46
N VAL A 263 -7.01 -3.75 12.20
CA VAL A 263 -6.61 -2.88 11.08
C VAL A 263 -7.23 -3.34 9.77
N LEU A 264 -7.33 -2.42 8.80
CA LEU A 264 -7.70 -2.74 7.42
C LEU A 264 -8.96 -3.61 7.29
N GLN A 265 -9.97 -3.36 8.12
CA GLN A 265 -11.22 -4.08 8.03
C GLN A 265 -11.84 -3.96 6.63
N ASN A 266 -12.34 -5.07 6.10
CA ASN A 266 -12.85 -5.22 4.73
C ASN A 266 -11.80 -5.12 3.61
N PHE A 267 -10.51 -5.02 3.93
CA PHE A 267 -9.46 -5.23 2.94
C PHE A 267 -9.13 -6.71 2.81
N SER A 268 -8.70 -7.08 1.61
CA SER A 268 -8.13 -8.39 1.29
C SER A 268 -6.69 -8.22 0.82
N GLU A 269 -5.98 -9.32 0.86
CA GLU A 269 -4.61 -9.47 0.38
C GLU A 269 -4.53 -10.75 -0.44
N GLY A 270 -3.68 -10.75 -1.47
CA GLY A 270 -3.38 -11.95 -2.22
C GLY A 270 -2.78 -13.05 -1.33
N ARG A 271 -2.86 -14.30 -1.80
CA ARG A 271 -2.24 -15.43 -1.09
C ARG A 271 -0.72 -15.29 -1.11
N ILE A 272 -0.09 -15.21 0.05
CA ILE A 272 1.37 -15.12 0.18
C ILE A 272 1.97 -16.51 0.05
N THR A 273 2.58 -16.78 -1.10
CA THR A 273 3.33 -18.03 -1.39
C THR A 273 4.80 -17.74 -1.69
N PHE A 274 5.33 -16.64 -1.17
CA PHE A 274 6.73 -16.23 -1.34
C PHE A 274 7.39 -16.07 0.04
N PRO A 275 8.71 -16.28 0.14
CA PRO A 275 9.40 -16.16 1.42
C PRO A 275 9.40 -14.73 1.97
N PRO A 276 9.78 -14.55 3.24
CA PRO A 276 9.88 -13.23 3.85
C PRO A 276 10.74 -12.26 3.02
N THR A 277 10.26 -11.04 2.82
CA THR A 277 10.94 -10.06 1.95
C THR A 277 12.03 -9.28 2.69
N TYR A 278 12.14 -9.44 4.01
CA TYR A 278 13.07 -8.73 4.89
C TYR A 278 13.60 -9.68 5.97
N LYS A 279 14.83 -9.57 6.49
CA LYS A 279 15.93 -8.66 6.13
C LYS A 279 17.08 -9.45 5.52
N PHE A 280 17.62 -8.99 4.41
CA PHE A 280 18.77 -9.61 3.74
C PHE A 280 20.09 -8.87 4.02
N HIS A 281 21.21 -9.53 3.79
CA HIS A 281 22.46 -8.83 3.53
C HIS A 281 22.41 -8.27 2.10
N VAL A 282 22.64 -6.96 1.95
CA VAL A 282 22.65 -6.26 0.66
C VAL A 282 23.58 -6.98 -0.32
N ASN A 283 23.14 -7.11 -1.57
CA ASN A 283 23.81 -7.83 -2.67
C ASN A 283 23.93 -9.35 -2.48
N THR A 284 23.14 -9.94 -1.57
CA THR A 284 23.12 -11.40 -1.36
C THR A 284 21.70 -11.92 -1.18
N ALA A 285 21.50 -13.23 -1.39
CA ALA A 285 20.27 -13.94 -1.05
C ALA A 285 20.22 -14.43 0.42
N ILE A 286 21.16 -13.99 1.26
CA ILE A 286 21.32 -14.49 2.64
C ILE A 286 20.58 -13.57 3.61
N TYR A 287 19.73 -14.14 4.46
CA TYR A 287 19.06 -13.38 5.51
C TYR A 287 20.04 -12.92 6.59
N ASN A 288 19.81 -11.71 7.08
CA ASN A 288 20.50 -11.16 8.22
C ASN A 288 19.80 -11.59 9.51
N THR A 289 20.39 -12.55 10.22
CA THR A 289 19.85 -13.15 11.45
C THR A 289 19.90 -12.24 12.68
N LYS A 290 20.23 -10.94 12.53
CA LYS A 290 20.03 -9.94 13.59
C LYS A 290 18.57 -9.47 13.71
N ARG A 291 17.71 -9.91 12.79
CA ARG A 291 16.28 -9.59 12.71
C ARG A 291 15.51 -10.85 12.33
N SER A 292 14.24 -10.89 12.72
CA SER A 292 13.35 -11.97 12.27
C SER A 292 13.04 -11.80 10.78
N PRO A 293 13.15 -12.86 9.96
CA PRO A 293 12.58 -12.87 8.61
C PRO A 293 11.09 -12.47 8.66
N SER A 294 10.70 -11.41 7.94
CA SER A 294 9.35 -10.84 7.96
C SER A 294 8.84 -10.44 6.56
N TRP A 295 7.53 -10.51 6.35
CA TRP A 295 6.84 -9.99 5.16
C TRP A 295 6.46 -8.52 5.38
N CYS A 296 7.46 -7.64 5.32
CA CYS A 296 7.30 -6.21 5.56
C CYS A 296 6.58 -5.51 4.38
N ASP A 297 6.81 -5.98 3.16
CA ASP A 297 6.38 -5.35 1.91
C ASP A 297 5.06 -5.95 1.44
N ARG A 298 3.98 -5.15 1.39
CA ARG A 298 2.60 -5.66 1.28
C ARG A 298 1.78 -4.88 0.27
N ILE A 299 0.77 -5.55 -0.31
CA ILE A 299 -0.19 -4.95 -1.25
C ILE A 299 -1.58 -5.45 -0.90
N VAL A 300 -2.42 -4.56 -0.38
CA VAL A 300 -3.80 -4.85 0.04
C VAL A 300 -4.81 -4.01 -0.73
N TYR A 301 -6.04 -4.50 -0.84
CA TYR A 301 -7.11 -3.82 -1.57
C TYR A 301 -8.44 -3.92 -0.84
N LEU A 302 -9.28 -2.90 -0.95
CA LEU A 302 -10.63 -2.91 -0.37
C LEU A 302 -11.50 -3.95 -1.10
N SER A 303 -12.15 -4.81 -0.32
CA SER A 303 -12.81 -6.04 -0.78
C SER A 303 -14.25 -6.20 -0.30
N SER A 304 -14.90 -5.12 0.13
CA SER A 304 -16.32 -5.10 0.55
C SER A 304 -17.31 -5.22 -0.62
N TYR A 305 -17.15 -6.19 -1.52
CA TYR A 305 -18.09 -6.42 -2.62
C TYR A 305 -19.33 -7.21 -2.15
N GLU A 306 -20.42 -7.15 -2.91
CA GLU A 306 -21.52 -8.09 -2.71
C GLU A 306 -21.05 -9.49 -3.09
N GLU A 307 -21.11 -10.43 -2.15
CA GLU A 307 -20.88 -11.83 -2.46
C GLU A 307 -21.91 -12.27 -3.51
N VAL A 308 -21.44 -12.69 -4.68
CA VAL A 308 -22.23 -13.44 -5.66
C VAL A 308 -22.64 -14.75 -4.98
N GLY A 309 -23.82 -14.82 -4.36
CA GLY A 309 -24.25 -16.02 -3.62
C GLY A 309 -25.23 -15.89 -2.46
N LYS A 310 -25.59 -14.68 -2.00
CA LYS A 310 -26.66 -14.52 -0.97
C LYS A 310 -28.07 -14.43 -1.55
N ASP A 311 -28.19 -14.32 -2.86
CA ASP A 311 -29.37 -14.48 -3.68
C ASP A 311 -29.21 -15.73 -4.58
N ASN A 312 -30.33 -16.35 -4.97
CA ASN A 312 -30.41 -17.62 -5.71
C ASN A 312 -29.55 -17.69 -7.00
N LEU A 313 -29.03 -16.56 -7.46
CA LEU A 313 -28.21 -16.40 -8.66
C LEU A 313 -26.77 -16.90 -8.50
N GLY A 314 -26.11 -16.65 -7.36
CA GLY A 314 -24.72 -17.11 -7.17
C GLY A 314 -24.61 -18.63 -6.98
N GLN A 315 -25.63 -19.24 -6.37
CA GLN A 315 -25.78 -20.70 -6.38
C GLN A 315 -26.12 -21.24 -7.77
N GLN A 316 -26.89 -20.51 -8.60
CA GLN A 316 -27.14 -20.90 -10.00
C GLN A 316 -25.88 -20.80 -10.85
N LEU A 317 -25.06 -19.77 -10.68
CA LEU A 317 -23.79 -19.61 -11.42
C LEU A 317 -22.76 -20.68 -11.06
N LEU A 318 -22.74 -21.15 -9.80
CA LEU A 318 -21.95 -22.31 -9.36
C LEU A 318 -22.54 -23.67 -9.77
N LYS A 319 -23.82 -23.74 -10.18
CA LYS A 319 -24.54 -24.98 -10.52
C LYS A 319 -24.79 -25.19 -12.02
N LEU A 320 -24.40 -24.27 -12.90
CA LEU A 320 -24.53 -24.45 -14.35
C LEU A 320 -23.45 -25.41 -14.88
N PRO A 321 -23.74 -26.15 -15.98
CA PRO A 321 -22.85 -27.20 -16.48
C PRO A 321 -21.47 -26.64 -16.81
N HIS A 322 -20.44 -27.46 -16.61
CA HIS A 322 -19.03 -27.15 -16.80
C HIS A 322 -18.72 -26.57 -18.19
N GLY A 323 -18.81 -25.25 -18.34
CA GLY A 323 -17.97 -24.48 -19.25
C GLY A 323 -16.53 -24.47 -18.72
N GLY A 324 -15.54 -24.26 -19.59
CA GLY A 324 -14.12 -24.30 -19.24
C GLY A 324 -13.77 -23.37 -18.09
N LYS A 325 -12.66 -23.64 -17.37
CA LYS A 325 -12.18 -22.81 -16.24
C LYS A 325 -12.14 -21.31 -16.57
N SER A 326 -11.83 -20.95 -17.82
CA SER A 326 -11.78 -19.58 -18.34
C SER A 326 -13.10 -18.81 -18.16
N ASP A 327 -14.23 -19.44 -18.48
CA ASP A 327 -15.51 -18.75 -18.59
C ASP A 327 -16.07 -18.41 -17.20
N ASN A 328 -15.72 -19.21 -16.19
CA ASN A 328 -16.08 -18.96 -14.80
C ASN A 328 -15.19 -17.87 -14.17
N GLU A 329 -13.89 -17.85 -14.47
CA GLU A 329 -12.98 -16.80 -14.01
C GLU A 329 -13.33 -15.42 -14.59
N GLU A 330 -13.68 -15.37 -15.88
CA GLU A 330 -14.13 -14.15 -16.55
C GLU A 330 -15.44 -13.63 -15.94
N ARG A 331 -16.41 -14.51 -15.68
CA ARG A 331 -17.66 -14.14 -15.00
C ARG A 331 -17.46 -13.65 -13.58
N VAL A 332 -16.54 -14.25 -12.82
CA VAL A 332 -16.22 -13.81 -11.45
C VAL A 332 -15.48 -12.46 -11.46
N GLY A 333 -14.56 -12.25 -12.40
CA GLY A 333 -13.79 -11.01 -12.55
C GLY A 333 -14.64 -9.77 -12.82
N ASN A 334 -15.84 -9.95 -13.36
CA ASN A 334 -16.80 -8.89 -13.58
C ASN A 334 -17.46 -8.34 -12.31
N TYR A 335 -17.40 -9.09 -11.20
CA TYR A 335 -18.05 -8.74 -9.94
C TYR A 335 -17.09 -8.68 -8.75
N LEU A 336 -15.97 -9.39 -8.80
CA LEU A 336 -15.00 -9.49 -7.72
C LEU A 336 -13.58 -9.27 -8.23
N PRO A 337 -12.68 -8.71 -7.41
CA PRO A 337 -11.26 -8.67 -7.73
C PRO A 337 -10.68 -10.08 -7.93
N VAL A 338 -9.89 -10.25 -8.99
CA VAL A 338 -9.18 -11.50 -9.27
C VAL A 338 -7.68 -11.25 -9.23
N VAL A 339 -7.00 -11.89 -8.28
CA VAL A 339 -5.55 -11.88 -8.17
C VAL A 339 -5.00 -12.94 -9.13
N LYS A 340 -4.24 -12.50 -10.13
CA LYS A 340 -3.57 -13.41 -11.08
C LYS A 340 -2.22 -13.86 -10.54
N GLU A 341 -1.44 -12.93 -10.01
CA GLU A 341 -0.14 -13.22 -9.43
C GLU A 341 0.15 -12.28 -8.26
N TYR A 342 0.64 -12.83 -7.15
CA TYR A 342 1.12 -12.05 -6.01
C TYR A 342 2.40 -12.66 -5.46
N ASN A 343 3.54 -12.01 -5.71
CA ASN A 343 4.84 -12.62 -5.51
C ASN A 343 5.93 -11.58 -5.18
N SER A 344 7.13 -12.07 -4.84
CA SER A 344 8.31 -11.25 -4.62
C SER A 344 9.37 -11.48 -5.71
N LEU A 345 10.08 -10.42 -6.09
CA LEU A 345 11.18 -10.48 -7.04
C LEU A 345 12.49 -10.83 -6.31
N GLU A 346 12.68 -12.11 -5.99
CA GLU A 346 13.84 -12.60 -5.22
C GLU A 346 15.19 -12.31 -5.87
N SER A 347 15.22 -12.20 -7.21
CA SER A 347 16.46 -12.02 -7.96
C SER A 347 17.01 -10.59 -7.96
N LEU A 348 16.27 -9.61 -7.40
CA LEU A 348 16.76 -8.25 -7.21
C LEU A 348 17.39 -8.10 -5.81
N LEU A 349 18.72 -8.15 -5.75
CA LEU A 349 19.48 -8.25 -4.49
C LEU A 349 20.01 -6.92 -3.95
N MET A 350 19.72 -5.81 -4.62
CA MET A 350 20.36 -4.51 -4.38
C MET A 350 19.95 -3.85 -3.06
N SER A 351 18.90 -4.33 -2.40
CA SER A 351 18.42 -3.89 -1.10
C SER A 351 18.44 -5.05 -0.10
N ASP A 352 18.31 -4.72 1.18
CA ASP A 352 17.99 -5.71 2.21
C ASP A 352 16.52 -6.11 2.22
N HIS A 353 15.71 -5.53 1.32
CA HIS A 353 14.36 -5.97 0.97
C HIS A 353 14.30 -6.66 -0.40
N ARG A 354 13.25 -7.45 -0.63
CA ARG A 354 12.83 -7.93 -1.96
C ARG A 354 11.58 -7.19 -2.42
N PRO A 355 11.54 -6.69 -3.67
CA PRO A 355 10.32 -6.09 -4.19
C PRO A 355 9.16 -7.07 -4.18
N VAL A 356 7.96 -6.56 -3.94
CA VAL A 356 6.71 -7.33 -4.03
C VAL A 356 5.85 -6.75 -5.14
N TYR A 357 5.21 -7.61 -5.93
CA TYR A 357 4.34 -7.20 -7.02
C TYR A 357 3.02 -7.97 -7.01
N LEU A 358 1.99 -7.34 -7.57
CA LEU A 358 0.64 -7.89 -7.69
C LEU A 358 0.11 -7.59 -9.10
N GLU A 359 -0.23 -8.64 -9.84
CA GLU A 359 -1.08 -8.55 -11.03
C GLU A 359 -2.51 -8.94 -10.63
N MET A 360 -3.47 -8.05 -10.90
CA MET A 360 -4.88 -8.32 -10.61
C MET A 360 -5.80 -7.63 -11.61
N THR A 361 -7.04 -8.09 -11.66
CA THR A 361 -8.15 -7.35 -12.27
C THR A 361 -9.14 -6.94 -11.18
N VAL A 362 -9.78 -5.79 -11.35
CA VAL A 362 -10.90 -5.36 -10.52
C VAL A 362 -12.12 -5.10 -11.38
N PRO A 363 -13.34 -5.39 -10.88
CA PRO A 363 -14.55 -5.07 -11.62
C PRO A 363 -14.67 -3.55 -11.81
N PHE A 364 -15.37 -3.11 -12.86
CA PHE A 364 -15.66 -1.69 -13.03
C PHE A 364 -16.50 -1.12 -11.87
N ASN A 365 -17.39 -1.94 -11.31
CA ASN A 365 -18.21 -1.54 -10.17
C ASN A 365 -17.37 -1.54 -8.89
N PRO A 366 -17.34 -0.43 -8.14
CA PRO A 366 -16.56 -0.33 -6.91
C PRO A 366 -17.15 -1.17 -5.77
N PRO A 367 -16.34 -1.50 -4.75
CA PRO A 367 -16.82 -2.20 -3.56
C PRO A 367 -17.84 -1.33 -2.79
N LYS A 368 -18.64 -1.97 -1.92
CA LYS A 368 -19.55 -1.26 -1.01
C LYS A 368 -18.77 -0.29 -0.15
N SER A 369 -19.35 0.89 0.05
CA SER A 369 -18.78 1.89 0.94
C SER A 369 -18.69 1.35 2.36
N VAL A 370 -17.49 1.38 2.93
CA VAL A 370 -17.25 1.04 4.35
C VAL A 370 -17.28 2.27 5.25
N ILE A 371 -17.44 3.46 4.67
CA ILE A 371 -17.62 4.70 5.41
C ILE A 371 -19.01 5.26 5.19
N SER A 372 -19.60 5.83 6.25
CA SER A 372 -20.84 6.60 6.12
C SER A 372 -20.59 7.88 5.34
N SER A 373 -21.41 8.16 4.32
CA SER A 373 -21.35 9.41 3.56
C SER A 373 -21.62 10.63 4.44
N LEU A 374 -22.49 10.48 5.45
CA LEU A 374 -22.86 11.53 6.39
C LEU A 374 -21.74 11.78 7.40
N SER A 375 -21.37 10.77 8.19
CA SER A 375 -20.42 10.96 9.31
C SER A 375 -18.94 10.90 8.88
N GLY A 376 -18.62 10.23 7.77
CA GLY A 376 -17.22 9.98 7.38
C GLY A 376 -16.48 8.98 8.29
N CYS A 377 -17.22 8.30 9.16
CA CYS A 377 -16.66 7.28 10.05
C CYS A 377 -16.68 5.91 9.37
N LEU A 378 -15.60 5.15 9.58
CA LEU A 378 -15.56 3.70 9.45
C LEU A 378 -16.12 3.10 10.74
N GLN A 379 -17.06 2.17 10.62
CA GLN A 379 -17.61 1.45 11.77
C GLN A 379 -16.91 0.10 11.88
N ILE A 380 -16.15 -0.09 12.97
CA ILE A 380 -15.50 -1.35 13.30
C ILE A 380 -16.39 -2.13 14.25
N LEU A 381 -16.89 -3.27 13.76
CA LEU A 381 -17.64 -4.21 14.58
C LEU A 381 -16.69 -4.95 15.54
N PRO A 382 -17.10 -5.22 16.80
CA PRO A 382 -16.32 -6.03 17.74
C PRO A 382 -16.05 -7.43 17.17
N ALA A 383 -14.86 -7.97 17.43
CA ALA A 383 -14.49 -9.33 17.04
C ALA A 383 -15.50 -10.34 17.62
N GLY A 384 -16.20 -11.07 16.74
CA GLY A 384 -17.23 -12.07 17.10
C GLY A 384 -18.66 -11.73 16.66
N LEU A 385 -18.95 -10.47 16.28
CA LEU A 385 -20.21 -10.12 15.61
C LEU A 385 -20.04 -10.24 14.08
N ARG A 386 -20.90 -11.05 13.44
CA ARG A 386 -20.92 -11.20 11.98
C ARG A 386 -21.29 -9.87 11.30
N SER A 387 -20.71 -9.64 10.12
CA SER A 387 -20.97 -8.49 9.23
C SER A 387 -22.41 -8.41 8.71
N ASP A 388 -23.24 -9.42 8.99
CA ASP A 388 -24.65 -9.52 8.59
C ASP A 388 -25.57 -8.56 9.39
N ILE A 389 -25.05 -7.89 10.43
CA ILE A 389 -25.81 -6.94 11.25
C ILE A 389 -25.50 -5.51 10.78
N SER A 390 -26.29 -5.03 9.82
CA SER A 390 -26.31 -3.61 9.44
C SER A 390 -27.02 -2.79 10.51
N PHE A 391 -26.30 -1.88 11.16
CA PHE A 391 -26.88 -0.93 12.12
C PHE A 391 -27.46 0.28 11.38
N ASP A 392 -28.72 0.16 10.93
CA ASP A 392 -29.47 1.30 10.39
C ASP A 392 -30.10 2.11 11.54
N GLY A 393 -29.33 3.06 12.08
CA GLY A 393 -29.83 4.15 12.92
C GLY A 393 -29.81 3.93 14.43
N PHE A 394 -29.88 5.06 15.15
CA PHE A 394 -29.83 5.17 16.62
C PHE A 394 -30.93 4.42 17.38
N SER A 395 -32.01 4.00 16.69
CA SER A 395 -33.14 3.26 17.27
C SER A 395 -32.85 1.78 17.57
N SER A 396 -31.75 1.23 17.05
CA SER A 396 -31.35 -0.17 17.28
C SER A 396 -30.57 -0.36 18.60
N LEU A 397 -30.26 0.73 19.32
CA LEU A 397 -29.61 0.68 20.63
C LEU A 397 -30.56 0.31 21.79
N GLU A 398 -31.85 0.64 21.71
CA GLU A 398 -32.84 0.30 22.76
C GLU A 398 -33.13 -1.21 22.83
N ALA A 399 -32.90 -1.96 21.75
CA ALA A 399 -33.09 -3.41 21.75
C ALA A 399 -31.99 -4.18 22.49
N LEU A 400 -30.84 -3.54 22.76
CA LEU A 400 -29.65 -4.16 23.36
C LEU A 400 -29.55 -3.94 24.88
N GLU A 401 -30.38 -3.08 25.47
CA GLU A 401 -30.44 -2.87 26.93
C GLU A 401 -30.95 -4.09 27.73
N ARG A 402 -31.41 -5.17 27.06
CA ARG A 402 -31.94 -6.37 27.72
C ARG A 402 -30.98 -7.54 27.88
N SER A 403 -29.74 -7.46 27.37
CA SER A 403 -28.74 -8.52 27.58
C SER A 403 -27.58 -8.01 28.42
N SER A 404 -27.40 -8.58 29.61
CA SER A 404 -26.35 -8.28 30.59
C SER A 404 -24.94 -8.76 30.19
N ASN A 405 -24.64 -8.79 28.89
CA ASN A 405 -23.29 -8.99 28.39
C ASN A 405 -22.74 -7.62 28.03
N VAL A 406 -21.62 -7.22 28.63
CA VAL A 406 -20.87 -6.03 28.20
C VAL A 406 -20.31 -6.33 26.80
N VAL A 407 -21.14 -6.14 25.78
CA VAL A 407 -20.71 -6.12 24.38
C VAL A 407 -20.19 -4.72 24.16
N SER A 408 -18.87 -4.56 24.02
CA SER A 408 -18.32 -3.26 23.66
C SER A 408 -18.99 -2.79 22.37
N GLY A 409 -19.50 -1.56 22.32
CA GLY A 409 -20.13 -1.02 21.11
C GLY A 409 -19.15 -0.99 19.92
N PRO A 410 -19.67 -0.80 18.69
CA PRO A 410 -18.83 -0.66 17.50
C PRO A 410 -17.86 0.53 17.66
N THR A 411 -16.59 0.33 17.35
CA THR A 411 -15.57 1.39 17.39
C THR A 411 -15.66 2.20 16.11
N THR A 412 -15.96 3.51 16.22
CA THR A 412 -16.00 4.40 15.06
C THR A 412 -14.65 5.09 14.86
N ILE A 413 -14.04 4.91 13.69
CA ILE A 413 -12.82 5.62 13.29
C ILE A 413 -13.17 6.71 12.28
N TYR A 414 -12.88 7.97 12.61
CA TYR A 414 -13.08 9.09 11.71
C TYR A 414 -12.00 9.10 10.61
N LEU A 415 -12.43 8.98 9.34
CA LEU A 415 -11.53 8.84 8.18
C LEU A 415 -11.53 10.04 7.22
N LYS A 416 -12.15 11.16 7.62
CA LYS A 416 -12.03 12.43 6.86
C LYS A 416 -10.83 13.24 7.36
N PRO A 417 -10.08 13.92 6.47
CA PRO A 417 -9.00 14.81 6.86
C PRO A 417 -9.49 15.87 7.84
N THR A 418 -8.71 16.13 8.89
CA THR A 418 -9.02 17.14 9.90
C THR A 418 -8.22 18.43 9.67
N THR A 419 -8.65 19.53 10.27
CA THR A 419 -7.87 20.78 10.30
C THR A 419 -6.49 20.57 10.94
N LEU A 420 -6.40 19.71 11.95
CA LEU A 420 -5.13 19.36 12.59
C LEU A 420 -4.19 18.62 11.62
N ASP A 421 -4.72 17.71 10.80
CA ASP A 421 -3.94 17.09 9.72
C ASP A 421 -3.42 18.16 8.77
N GLY A 422 -4.27 19.12 8.38
CA GLY A 422 -3.90 20.27 7.56
C GLY A 422 -2.74 21.08 8.13
N ILE A 423 -2.82 21.47 9.41
CA ILE A 423 -1.75 22.21 10.11
C ILE A 423 -0.47 21.36 10.19
N THR A 424 -0.61 20.08 10.50
CA THR A 424 0.53 19.16 10.64
C THR A 424 1.31 19.06 9.33
N GLN A 425 0.61 18.88 8.21
CA GLN A 425 1.26 18.68 6.92
C GLN A 425 1.79 19.98 6.30
N THR A 426 1.16 21.14 6.57
CA THR A 426 1.56 22.43 5.97
C THR A 426 2.58 23.20 6.79
N LEU A 427 2.58 23.06 8.13
CA LEU A 427 3.43 23.86 9.02
C LEU A 427 4.40 22.99 9.84
N ILE A 428 3.89 21.97 10.53
CA ILE A 428 4.72 21.18 11.47
C ILE A 428 5.75 20.33 10.72
N ARG A 429 5.32 19.61 9.68
CA ARG A 429 6.20 18.74 8.88
C ARG A 429 7.36 19.51 8.23
N PRO A 430 7.17 20.64 7.51
CA PRO A 430 8.30 21.38 6.94
C PRO A 430 9.29 21.88 7.99
N LEU A 431 8.80 22.35 9.13
CA LEU A 431 9.66 22.78 10.25
C LEU A 431 10.47 21.61 10.81
N SER A 432 9.80 20.49 11.11
CA SER A 432 10.44 19.26 11.61
C SER A 432 11.49 18.74 10.63
N ASN A 433 11.16 18.68 9.34
CA ASN A 433 12.09 18.29 8.29
C ASN A 433 13.31 19.20 8.22
N SER A 434 13.12 20.51 8.33
CA SER A 434 14.22 21.48 8.29
C SER A 434 15.15 21.32 9.50
N ILE A 435 14.59 21.19 10.71
CA ILE A 435 15.37 21.01 11.93
C ILE A 435 16.20 19.71 11.86
N ILE A 436 15.56 18.59 11.50
CA ILE A 436 16.23 17.30 11.39
C ILE A 436 17.25 17.32 10.24
N GLY A 437 16.86 17.86 9.09
CA GLY A 437 17.68 17.90 7.87
C GLY A 437 18.95 18.72 8.05
N TYR A 438 18.85 19.94 8.57
CA TYR A 438 20.02 20.76 8.85
C TYR A 438 20.86 20.20 10.00
N GLY A 439 20.23 19.64 11.04
CA GLY A 439 20.95 18.95 12.12
C GLY A 439 21.80 17.78 11.59
N LEU A 440 21.21 16.94 10.75
CA LEU A 440 21.93 15.86 10.07
C LEU A 440 23.00 16.40 9.11
N TRP A 441 22.71 17.44 8.34
CA TRP A 441 23.68 18.03 7.41
C TRP A 441 24.92 18.54 8.14
N LEU A 442 24.74 19.28 9.24
CA LEU A 442 25.82 19.82 10.07
C LEU A 442 26.69 18.71 10.68
N GLY A 443 26.08 17.63 11.18
CA GLY A 443 26.81 16.55 11.84
C GLY A 443 27.45 15.54 10.88
N SER A 444 26.74 15.14 9.83
CA SER A 444 27.12 14.00 8.98
C SER A 444 27.97 14.39 7.77
N THR A 445 27.81 15.61 7.22
CA THR A 445 28.51 16.02 6.00
C THR A 445 29.80 16.77 6.30
N ARG A 446 30.79 16.67 5.40
CA ARG A 446 32.04 17.43 5.51
C ARG A 446 31.79 18.95 5.46
N GLN A 447 30.93 19.40 4.55
CA GLN A 447 30.60 20.82 4.38
C GLN A 447 29.89 21.37 5.63
N GLY A 448 28.93 20.63 6.17
CA GLY A 448 28.23 21.00 7.40
C GLY A 448 29.17 21.09 8.60
N ARG A 449 30.07 20.12 8.79
CA ARG A 449 31.08 20.18 9.87
C ARG A 449 32.02 21.37 9.73
N ILE A 450 32.48 21.68 8.51
CA ILE A 450 33.30 22.88 8.25
C ILE A 450 32.51 24.15 8.59
N PHE A 451 31.26 24.24 8.17
CA PHE A 451 30.39 25.37 8.48
C PHE A 451 30.23 25.56 9.99
N SER A 452 29.96 24.49 10.75
CA SER A 452 29.90 24.54 12.22
C SER A 452 31.19 25.08 12.83
N VAL A 453 32.36 24.61 12.36
CA VAL A 453 33.67 25.10 12.84
C VAL A 453 33.84 26.59 12.54
N VAL A 454 33.52 27.02 11.32
CA VAL A 454 33.59 28.44 10.93
C VAL A 454 32.70 29.29 11.83
N VAL A 455 31.45 28.88 12.05
CA VAL A 455 30.51 29.59 12.92
C VAL A 455 31.04 29.69 14.36
N VAL A 456 31.54 28.60 14.93
CA VAL A 456 32.11 28.60 16.29
C VAL A 456 33.34 29.50 16.38
N ILE A 457 34.24 29.46 15.39
CA ILE A 457 35.41 30.36 15.34
C ILE A 457 34.96 31.81 15.20
N SER A 458 33.99 32.12 14.34
CA SER A 458 33.45 33.47 14.19
C SER A 458 32.85 34.00 15.49
N PHE A 459 32.06 33.20 16.21
CA PHE A 459 31.55 33.58 17.53
C PHE A 459 32.70 33.79 18.53
N TRP A 460 33.67 32.89 18.58
CA TRP A 460 34.83 33.04 19.47
C TRP A 460 35.64 34.31 19.19
N VAL A 461 35.85 34.66 17.91
CA VAL A 461 36.49 35.91 17.51
C VAL A 461 35.65 37.10 17.98
N ILE A 462 34.35 37.10 17.73
CA ILE A 462 33.45 38.20 18.16
C ILE A 462 33.51 38.37 19.69
N PHE A 463 33.37 37.29 20.47
CA PHE A 463 33.42 37.33 21.94
C PHE A 463 34.79 37.66 22.54
N ARG A 464 35.87 37.59 21.74
CA ARG A 464 37.22 37.91 22.21
C ARG A 464 37.59 39.37 21.94
N PHE A 465 37.01 39.99 20.93
CA PHE A 465 37.31 41.36 20.49
C PHE A 465 36.23 42.38 20.85
N PHE A 466 35.07 41.93 21.32
CA PHE A 466 34.06 42.69 22.05
C PHE A 466 33.98 42.17 23.48
#